data_AF-A0A850A1D3-F1
#
_entry.id   AF-A0A850A1D3-F1
#
_cell.length_a   1.000
_cell.length_b   1.000
_cell.length_c   1.000
_cell.angle_alpha   90.00
_cell.angle_beta   90.00
_cell.angle_gamma   90.00
#
_symmetry.space_group_name_H-M   'P 1'
#
loop_
_entity.id
_entity.type
_entity.pdbx_description
1 polymer ?
#
loop_
_entity_poly.entity_id
_entity_poly.type
_entity_poly.pdbx_seq_one_letter_code
_entity_poly.pdbx_strand_id
1 'polypeptide(L)'
;MTAQASGVRRQASGELLTPDFGSRNCQACFAETGRARSLNRRKFDRAALLCSVNVSAQAAVLAASGLPPAPAWRDLLSGEQVAAANGHLAVAMAPYQARWLQPVAAS
;
A
#
# COMPACT_ATOMS: atom_id res chain seq x y z
N MET A 1 1.58 -52.06 40.95
CA MET A 1 2.34 -51.08 41.73
C MET A 1 3.47 -50.55 40.84
N THR A 2 3.70 -49.28 40.54
CA THR A 2 2.99 -48.00 40.70
C THR A 2 3.72 -47.04 39.72
N ALA A 3 2.99 -46.13 39.08
CA ALA A 3 3.49 -45.15 38.12
C ALA A 3 4.36 -44.05 38.77
N GLN A 4 5.17 -43.33 37.99
CA GLN A 4 4.91 -41.90 37.67
C GLN A 4 5.97 -41.26 36.76
N ALA A 5 5.47 -40.61 35.71
CA ALA A 5 6.14 -39.60 34.91
C ALA A 5 5.89 -38.20 35.49
N SER A 6 6.87 -37.30 35.41
CA SER A 6 6.76 -35.87 35.74
C SER A 6 7.75 -35.09 34.85
N GLY A 7 7.44 -33.96 34.21
CA GLY A 7 6.33 -33.05 34.43
C GLY A 7 5.89 -32.27 33.18
N VAL A 8 4.56 -32.20 33.06
CA VAL A 8 3.72 -30.99 32.89
C VAL A 8 4.20 -29.92 31.89
N ARG A 9 3.55 -29.93 30.72
CA ARG A 9 3.25 -28.72 29.91
C ARG A 9 2.33 -27.79 30.71
N ARG A 10 2.57 -26.48 30.65
CA ARG A 10 1.49 -25.47 30.78
C ARG A 10 1.59 -24.43 29.68
N GLN A 11 0.42 -24.15 29.14
CA GLN A 11 0.12 -23.18 28.09
C GLN A 11 -0.19 -21.82 28.72
N ALA A 12 0.31 -20.77 28.05
CA ALA A 12 -0.16 -19.40 27.86
C ALA A 12 -1.01 -18.68 28.93
N SER A 13 -0.54 -17.48 29.30
CA SER A 13 -1.35 -16.26 29.39
C SER A 13 -0.45 -15.04 29.62
N GLY A 14 -0.60 -13.97 28.81
CA GLY A 14 0.08 -12.69 29.05
C GLY A 14 0.48 -11.94 27.79
N GLU A 15 -0.43 -11.11 27.31
CA GLU A 15 -0.44 -10.32 26.08
C GLU A 15 0.20 -8.93 26.28
N LEU A 16 1.01 -8.47 25.31
CA LEU A 16 1.14 -7.09 24.78
C LEU A 16 2.44 -7.03 23.92
N LEU A 17 2.37 -7.39 22.64
CA LEU A 17 2.14 -6.47 21.51
C LEU A 17 3.32 -5.53 21.21
N THR A 18 4.37 -6.09 20.60
CA THR A 18 5.03 -5.41 19.47
C THR A 18 4.75 -6.24 18.23
N PRO A 19 3.84 -5.81 17.33
CA PRO A 19 3.84 -6.36 16.00
C PRO A 19 5.16 -5.93 15.38
N ASP A 20 6.07 -6.88 15.17
CA ASP A 20 7.19 -6.74 14.25
C ASP A 20 6.60 -6.43 12.88
N PHE A 21 6.37 -5.14 12.64
CA PHE A 21 5.90 -4.61 11.38
C PHE A 21 6.97 -4.90 10.32
N GLY A 22 6.79 -6.01 9.62
CA GLY A 22 6.95 -6.00 8.16
C GLY A 22 8.30 -6.38 7.56
N SER A 23 8.93 -7.49 7.94
CA SER A 23 9.87 -8.13 6.99
C SER A 23 10.16 -9.63 7.14
N ARG A 24 9.72 -10.30 8.22
CA ARG A 24 10.01 -11.73 8.37
C ARG A 24 8.91 -12.58 7.75
N ASN A 25 9.28 -13.37 6.74
CA ASN A 25 8.41 -14.42 6.20
C ASN A 25 7.99 -15.37 7.34
N CYS A 26 6.69 -15.49 7.59
CA CYS A 26 6.17 -16.49 8.52
C CYS A 26 6.40 -17.89 7.96
N GLN A 27 7.37 -18.62 8.51
CA GLN A 27 7.74 -19.97 8.05
C GLN A 27 6.64 -21.01 8.33
N ALA A 28 5.97 -20.92 9.49
CA ALA A 28 4.82 -21.76 9.82
C ALA A 28 3.67 -21.58 8.80
N CYS A 29 3.38 -20.32 8.44
CA CYS A 29 2.37 -19.99 7.46
C CYS A 29 2.73 -20.49 6.04
N PHE A 30 4.03 -20.52 5.68
CA PHE A 30 4.50 -21.11 4.43
C PHE A 30 4.30 -22.62 4.42
N ALA A 31 4.62 -23.31 5.51
CA ALA A 31 4.45 -24.75 5.64
C ALA A 31 2.98 -25.18 5.49
N GLU A 32 2.04 -24.38 6.02
CA GLU A 32 0.60 -24.66 5.90
C GLU A 32 0.03 -24.33 4.51
N THR A 33 0.50 -23.27 3.87
CA THR A 33 -0.14 -22.75 2.65
C THR A 33 0.63 -23.02 1.36
N GLY A 34 1.90 -23.44 1.45
CA GLY A 34 2.82 -23.56 0.32
C GLY A 34 3.15 -22.24 -0.39
N ARG A 35 2.73 -21.09 0.17
CA ARG A 35 2.85 -19.77 -0.44
C ARG A 35 3.72 -18.87 0.41
N ALA A 36 4.88 -18.47 -0.13
CA ALA A 36 5.74 -17.51 0.55
C ALA A 36 4.95 -16.20 0.66
N ARG A 37 4.58 -15.79 1.88
CA ARG A 37 3.85 -14.54 2.11
C ARG A 37 4.80 -13.35 2.00
N SER A 38 5.34 -13.10 0.82
CA SER A 38 6.07 -11.87 0.51
C SER A 38 5.05 -10.75 0.25
N LEU A 39 4.37 -10.31 1.31
CA LEU A 39 3.26 -9.35 1.28
C LEU A 39 2.07 -9.87 0.46
N ASN A 40 0.84 -9.53 0.84
CA ASN A 40 -0.35 -9.85 0.06
C ASN A 40 -0.38 -9.00 -1.23
N ARG A 41 0.56 -9.21 -2.15
CA ARG A 41 0.58 -8.53 -3.45
C ARG A 41 -0.38 -9.24 -4.37
N ARG A 42 -1.66 -8.85 -4.30
CA ARG A 42 -2.45 -8.83 -5.51
C ARG A 42 -1.86 -7.74 -6.39
N LYS A 43 -1.27 -8.12 -7.51
CA LYS A 43 -0.95 -7.18 -8.57
C LYS A 43 -2.30 -6.70 -9.08
N PHE A 44 -2.66 -5.46 -8.76
CA PHE A 44 -3.81 -4.82 -9.36
C PHE A 44 -3.59 -4.80 -10.88
N ASP A 45 -4.70 -4.91 -11.63
CA ASP A 45 -4.67 -4.69 -13.06
C ASP A 45 -3.97 -3.34 -13.35
N ARG A 46 -3.30 -3.23 -14.49
CA ARG A 46 -2.41 -2.12 -14.83
C ARG A 46 -3.22 -0.87 -15.20
N ALA A 47 -4.13 -0.45 -14.33
CA ALA A 47 -4.66 0.89 -14.35
C ALA A 47 -3.48 1.86 -14.38
N ALA A 48 -3.53 2.84 -15.27
CA ALA A 48 -2.50 3.84 -15.33
C ALA A 48 -2.41 4.54 -13.96
N LEU A 49 -1.22 4.54 -13.37
CA LEU A 49 -0.95 5.14 -12.08
C LEU A 49 0.19 6.13 -12.24
N LEU A 50 -0.07 7.39 -11.89
CA LEU A 50 0.96 8.42 -11.80
C LEU A 50 1.31 8.62 -10.33
N CYS A 51 2.49 8.15 -9.93
CA CYS A 51 3.03 8.36 -8.59
C CYS A 51 3.98 9.56 -8.62
N SER A 52 3.76 10.53 -7.75
CA SER A 52 4.61 11.72 -7.66
C SER A 52 4.79 12.16 -6.22
N VAL A 53 5.97 12.70 -5.93
CA VAL A 53 6.32 13.29 -4.64
C VAL A 53 7.03 14.62 -4.89
N ASN A 54 6.58 15.67 -4.21
CA ASN A 54 7.31 16.92 -4.14
C ASN A 54 8.44 16.73 -3.14
N VAL A 55 9.70 16.77 -3.56
CA VAL A 55 10.86 16.58 -2.67
C VAL A 55 11.44 17.90 -2.12
N SER A 56 10.69 18.99 -2.25
CA SER A 56 11.05 20.32 -1.80
C SER A 56 10.24 20.76 -0.58
N ALA A 57 10.83 21.67 0.20
CA ALA A 57 10.15 22.42 1.26
C ALA A 57 9.19 23.51 0.71
N GLN A 58 9.16 23.73 -0.60
CA GLN A 58 8.32 24.73 -1.26
C GLN A 58 7.13 24.05 -1.93
N ALA A 59 6.01 24.78 -2.03
CA ALA A 59 4.90 24.35 -2.88
C ALA A 59 5.35 24.32 -4.36
N ALA A 60 4.84 23.35 -5.10
CA ALA A 60 5.16 23.13 -6.51
C ALA A 60 3.91 22.78 -7.32
N VAL A 61 4.03 22.79 -8.64
CA VAL A 61 3.00 22.26 -9.54
C VAL A 61 3.56 21.03 -10.24
N LEU A 62 2.87 19.90 -10.10
CA LEU A 62 3.11 18.74 -10.93
C LEU A 62 2.38 18.94 -12.26
N ALA A 63 3.16 19.12 -13.33
CA ALA A 63 2.67 19.16 -14.70
C ALA A 63 3.05 17.86 -15.43
N ALA A 64 2.05 17.13 -15.92
CA ALA A 64 2.24 15.89 -16.66
C ALA A 64 1.50 15.94 -18.00
N SER A 65 2.07 15.28 -19.01
CA SER A 65 1.52 15.19 -20.37
C SER A 65 1.70 13.78 -20.92
N GLY A 66 1.00 13.44 -22.01
CA GLY A 66 1.01 12.09 -22.57
C GLY A 66 0.29 11.07 -21.66
N LEU A 67 -0.58 11.55 -20.78
CA LEU A 67 -1.38 10.71 -19.91
C LEU A 67 -2.54 10.08 -20.68
N PRO A 68 -3.01 8.88 -20.28
CA PRO A 68 -4.23 8.31 -20.80
C PRO A 68 -5.41 9.30 -20.75
N PRO A 69 -6.25 9.35 -21.79
CA PRO A 69 -7.37 10.27 -21.83
C PRO A 69 -8.36 9.92 -20.71
N ALA A 70 -8.55 10.89 -19.80
CA ALA A 70 -9.55 10.83 -18.74
C ALA A 70 -9.95 12.26 -18.39
N PRO A 71 -11.24 12.53 -18.10
CA PRO A 71 -11.71 13.86 -17.73
C PRO A 71 -11.18 14.30 -16.35
N ALA A 72 -10.86 13.33 -15.49
CA ALA A 72 -10.33 13.58 -14.17
C ALA A 72 -9.42 12.43 -13.72
N TRP A 73 -8.56 12.74 -12.76
CA TRP A 73 -7.70 11.80 -12.07
C TRP A 73 -7.97 11.88 -10.58
N ARG A 74 -8.17 10.72 -9.95
CA ARG A 74 -8.40 10.63 -8.50
C ARG A 74 -7.09 10.37 -7.78
N ASP A 75 -6.82 11.17 -6.77
CA ASP A 75 -5.77 10.93 -5.79
C ASP A 75 -6.20 9.84 -4.82
N LEU A 76 -5.48 8.72 -4.84
CA LEU A 76 -5.78 7.55 -4.02
C LEU A 76 -5.39 7.74 -2.55
N LEU A 77 -4.59 8.77 -2.23
CA LEU A 77 -4.18 9.05 -0.84
C LEU A 77 -5.19 9.96 -0.14
N SER A 78 -5.75 10.93 -0.85
CA SER A 78 -6.66 11.94 -0.29
C SER A 78 -8.12 11.78 -0.72
N GLY A 79 -8.39 11.06 -1.81
CA GLY A 79 -9.70 10.97 -2.45
C GLY A 79 -10.05 12.14 -3.37
N GLU A 80 -9.20 13.17 -3.45
CA GLU A 80 -9.40 14.35 -4.29
C GLU A 80 -9.49 13.98 -5.78
N GLN A 81 -10.34 14.66 -6.55
CA GLN A 81 -10.36 14.55 -8.01
C GLN A 81 -9.75 15.80 -8.64
N VAL A 82 -8.83 15.58 -9.56
CA VAL A 82 -8.12 16.63 -10.29
C VAL A 82 -8.54 16.56 -11.76
N ALA A 83 -9.00 17.68 -12.30
CA ALA A 83 -9.35 17.77 -13.71
C ALA A 83 -8.12 17.53 -14.60
N ALA A 84 -8.31 16.80 -15.69
CA ALA A 84 -7.32 16.62 -16.74
C ALA A 84 -7.97 16.96 -18.09
N ALA A 85 -7.19 17.56 -18.99
CA ALA A 85 -7.66 17.95 -20.31
C ALA A 85 -6.66 17.49 -21.36
N ASN A 86 -7.14 16.81 -22.41
CA ASN A 86 -6.33 16.40 -23.55
C ASN A 86 -5.07 15.59 -23.18
N GLY A 87 -5.13 14.75 -22.13
CA GLY A 87 -3.97 13.98 -21.65
C GLY A 87 -2.94 14.82 -20.88
N HIS A 88 -3.31 16.04 -20.50
CA HIS A 88 -2.53 16.94 -19.65
C HIS A 88 -3.18 17.08 -18.27
N LEU A 89 -2.33 17.16 -17.26
CA LEU A 89 -2.71 17.35 -15.86
C LEU A 89 -1.77 18.40 -15.25
N ALA A 90 -2.34 19.34 -14.48
CA ALA A 90 -1.59 20.25 -13.63
C ALA A 90 -2.22 20.25 -12.23
N VAL A 91 -1.43 19.89 -11.21
CA VAL A 91 -1.91 19.81 -9.82
C VAL A 91 -0.94 20.48 -8.86
N ALA A 92 -1.49 21.27 -7.93
CA ALA A 92 -0.70 21.85 -6.86
C ALA A 92 -0.23 20.77 -5.87
N MET A 93 1.02 20.87 -5.47
CA MET A 93 1.68 20.01 -4.51
C MET A 93 2.22 20.86 -3.35
N ALA A 94 1.75 20.57 -2.14
CA ALA A 94 2.32 21.13 -0.92
C ALA A 94 3.76 20.62 -0.70
N PRO A 95 4.56 21.28 0.16
CA PRO A 95 5.88 20.79 0.56
C PRO A 95 5.83 19.32 0.98
N TYR A 96 6.72 18.51 0.44
CA TYR A 96 6.82 17.07 0.76
C TYR A 96 5.56 16.23 0.51
N GLN A 97 4.58 16.76 -0.23
CA GLN A 97 3.34 16.03 -0.52
C GLN A 97 3.63 14.87 -1.49
N ALA A 98 3.02 13.72 -1.23
CA ALA A 98 2.89 12.62 -2.20
C ALA A 98 1.47 12.62 -2.78
N ARG A 99 1.33 12.26 -4.05
CA ARG A 99 0.04 12.03 -4.73
C ARG A 99 0.13 10.78 -5.60
N TRP A 100 -0.89 9.93 -5.52
CA TRP A 100 -1.01 8.73 -6.35
C TRP A 100 -2.26 8.85 -7.19
N LEU A 101 -2.11 9.20 -8.47
CA LEU A 101 -3.22 9.60 -9.31
C LEU A 101 -3.62 8.45 -10.25
N GLN A 102 -4.91 8.14 -10.27
CA GLN A 102 -5.51 7.14 -11.15
C GLN A 102 -6.59 7.80 -12.04
N PRO A 103 -6.66 7.50 -13.36
CA PRO A 103 -7.70 8.06 -14.22
C PRO A 103 -9.08 7.59 -13.75
N VAL A 104 -10.03 8.51 -13.75
CA VAL A 104 -11.45 8.23 -13.53
C VAL A 104 -12.07 7.98 -14.91
N ALA A 105 -12.70 6.83 -15.10
CA ALA A 105 -13.42 6.54 -16.34
C ALA A 105 -14.51 7.59 -16.58
N ALA A 106 -14.69 7.99 -17.84
CA ALA A 106 -15.87 8.75 -18.22
C ALA A 106 -17.10 7.85 -18.05
N SER A 107 -18.08 8.33 -17.28
CA SER A 107 -19.38 7.67 -17.10
C SER A 107 -20.26 7.77 -18.35
#